data_AF-A0A7M5XL63-F1
#
_entry.id   AF-A0A7M5XL63-F1
#
_cell.length_a   1.000
_cell.length_b   1.000
_cell.length_c   1.000
_cell.angle_alpha   90.00
_cell.angle_beta   90.00
_cell.angle_gamma   90.00
#
_symmetry.space_group_name_H-M   'P 1'
#
loop_
_entity.id
_entity.type
_entity.pdbx_description
1 polymer ?
#
loop_
_entity_poly.entity_id
_entity_poly.type
_entity_poly.pdbx_seq_one_letter_code
_entity_poly.pdbx_strand_id
1 'polypeptide(L)'
;MVRETSRMGENALNAYDKKHATHPDDHEILLGRMRCLEALGKWGELHNLACEKWSAVSDDVRHKMARTAASAAWGLGEWLGMEEYTIMIQRDTFEGAFFRAVLQIHKNQFVRAQSCIDNARDMLDTELTAMVGESYNRAYNAMVNVQMLSELEEVIQYKLVSERREAIKSAWWNRLQGCQANVEEWHRILQVHSLVLTPQEDMKTWLKYASLCRKSGQLGLSQQTLVTLLEADPYLNQDKPIPSTYPMVTFAFMKHMWKSGQRQEAFKHLQYFVRTTLLPQVLPPGDLDDESEKKRNETISLLAKCHMKLGEWMTITEGVNSNTIPHILQYHATATKYADKSYKAWHSWALMNYESVLYYKNSDTPIAPPTPVVSSPPGSPRKPQPLDATVHNYTVPAVKGFFHSISLSRGNSLQDTLRLLTLWFDFGHYDDVHKALVDGLKTIHIDNWLQVIPQLIARIDTPRQMVGRLIHQLLSDVGKQHPQALIYPLTVASKSASADRRNAAEQILCNLREHSLALVEQAMMVSEELIRVAILWHELWAEGLEEASRLYFGERNVKGMFAVLDPLHQIMENGPQTLNEISFQQAYGRDLMEARDWCRKYQNTKNDKDLTQAWDLYYHVFRRISKQLPQ
;
A
#
# COMPACT_ATOMS: atom_id res chain seq x y z
N MET A 1 14.14 8.14 2.49
CA MET A 1 14.37 8.93 3.72
C MET A 1 15.04 8.15 4.85
N VAL A 2 14.39 7.28 5.65
CA VAL A 2 15.05 6.66 6.83
C VAL A 2 16.23 5.71 6.51
N ARG A 3 16.18 5.01 5.37
CA ARG A 3 17.34 4.23 4.87
C ARG A 3 18.50 5.11 4.43
N GLU A 4 18.20 6.32 3.96
CA GLU A 4 19.23 7.28 3.57
C GLU A 4 19.88 7.84 4.82
N THR A 5 19.14 8.14 5.89
CA THR A 5 19.73 8.65 7.14
C THR A 5 20.64 7.64 7.84
N SER A 6 20.28 6.35 7.91
CA SER A 6 21.16 5.31 8.50
C SER A 6 22.43 5.09 7.66
N ARG A 7 22.30 5.03 6.33
CA ARG A 7 23.44 4.88 5.41
C ARG A 7 24.30 6.14 5.38
N MET A 8 23.69 7.31 5.53
CA MET A 8 24.38 8.59 5.73
C MET A 8 25.12 8.59 7.06
N GLY A 9 24.58 8.00 8.13
CA GLY A 9 25.26 7.86 9.43
C GLY A 9 26.53 7.01 9.37
N GLU A 10 26.47 5.83 8.74
CA GLU A 10 27.66 4.99 8.52
C GLU A 10 28.67 5.65 7.57
N ASN A 11 28.19 6.29 6.50
CA ASN A 11 29.06 7.04 5.59
C ASN A 11 29.71 8.25 6.28
N ALA A 12 28.97 8.94 7.16
CA ALA A 12 29.46 10.06 7.94
C ALA A 12 30.53 9.58 8.92
N LEU A 13 30.30 8.46 9.62
CA LEU A 13 31.30 7.87 10.51
C LEU A 13 32.59 7.54 9.73
N ASN A 14 32.48 6.87 8.58
CA ASN A 14 33.62 6.57 7.71
C ASN A 14 34.34 7.84 7.21
N ALA A 15 33.61 8.91 6.92
CA ALA A 15 34.19 10.18 6.51
C ALA A 15 34.93 10.86 7.68
N TYR A 16 34.37 10.83 8.88
CA TYR A 16 35.03 11.33 10.08
C TYR A 16 36.24 10.48 10.46
N ASP A 17 36.21 9.15 10.32
CA ASP A 17 37.36 8.29 10.57
C ASP A 17 38.51 8.59 9.59
N LYS A 18 38.21 8.80 8.30
CA LYS A 18 39.21 9.24 7.31
C LYS A 18 39.77 10.62 7.62
N LYS A 19 38.92 11.56 8.04
CA LYS A 19 39.38 12.92 8.42
C LYS A 19 40.19 12.89 9.72
N HIS A 20 39.81 12.09 10.70
CA HIS A 20 40.57 11.90 11.94
C HIS A 20 41.95 11.27 11.67
N ALA A 21 42.06 10.37 10.68
CA ALA A 21 43.36 9.83 10.26
C ALA A 21 44.29 10.88 9.66
N THR A 22 43.75 11.96 9.09
CA THR A 22 44.53 13.08 8.51
C THR A 22 44.76 14.22 9.50
N HIS A 23 43.82 14.44 10.44
CA HIS A 23 43.88 15.49 11.47
C HIS A 23 43.46 14.92 12.84
N PRO A 24 44.36 14.27 13.59
CA PRO A 24 44.03 13.60 14.85
C PRO A 24 43.66 14.51 16.03
N ASP A 25 44.07 15.78 16.00
CA ASP A 25 43.91 16.73 17.12
C ASP A 25 42.72 17.70 16.94
N ASP A 26 41.92 17.51 15.88
CA ASP A 26 40.74 18.34 15.65
C ASP A 26 39.56 17.88 16.52
N HIS A 27 39.18 18.74 17.46
CA HIS A 27 38.13 18.49 18.43
C HIS A 27 36.73 18.51 17.80
N GLU A 28 36.52 19.20 16.67
CA GLU A 28 35.21 19.19 15.99
C GLU A 28 34.95 17.84 15.30
N ILE A 29 36.00 17.24 14.71
CA ILE A 29 35.95 15.91 14.11
C ILE A 29 35.63 14.86 15.18
N LEU A 30 36.25 14.97 16.36
CA LEU A 30 35.98 14.09 17.50
C LEU A 30 34.51 14.17 17.92
N LEU A 31 33.97 15.38 18.12
CA LEU A 31 32.57 15.58 18.47
C LEU A 31 31.61 15.07 17.39
N GLY A 32 31.93 15.29 16.11
CA GLY A 32 31.17 14.76 14.98
C GLY A 32 31.13 13.23 14.98
N ARG A 33 32.28 12.59 15.21
CA ARG A 33 32.41 11.13 15.33
C ARG A 33 31.58 10.58 16.49
N MET A 34 31.61 11.24 17.65
CA MET A 34 30.81 10.85 18.81
C MET A 34 29.30 10.93 18.54
N ARG A 35 28.83 11.99 17.86
CA ARG A 35 27.41 12.10 17.45
C ARG A 35 27.01 11.01 16.46
N CYS A 36 27.89 10.65 15.53
CA CYS A 36 27.63 9.54 14.62
C CYS A 36 27.53 8.21 15.36
N LEU A 37 28.39 7.94 16.35
CA LEU A 37 28.33 6.72 17.17
C LEU A 37 27.06 6.67 18.03
N GLU A 38 26.63 7.80 18.59
CA GLU A 38 25.36 7.95 19.33
C GLU A 38 24.15 7.64 18.42
N ALA A 39 24.09 8.25 17.23
CA ALA A 39 22.99 8.02 16.28
C ALA A 39 22.98 6.58 15.74
N LEU A 40 24.14 5.91 15.66
CA LEU A 40 24.25 4.50 15.31
C LEU A 40 24.00 3.56 16.50
N GLY A 41 23.88 4.09 17.72
CA GLY A 41 23.70 3.34 18.97
C GLY A 41 24.88 2.43 19.32
N LYS A 42 26.09 2.77 18.88
CA LYS A 42 27.33 2.02 19.18
C LYS A 42 27.94 2.49 20.51
N TRP A 43 27.26 2.16 21.62
CA TRP A 43 27.60 2.67 22.94
C TRP A 43 29.00 2.26 23.43
N GLY A 44 29.43 1.03 23.16
CA GLY A 44 30.76 0.54 23.57
C GLY A 44 31.91 1.31 22.92
N GLU A 45 31.85 1.52 21.61
CA GLU A 45 32.86 2.33 20.90
C GLU A 45 32.85 3.79 21.36
N LEU A 46 31.66 4.36 21.59
CA LEU A 46 31.48 5.73 22.08
C LEU A 46 32.04 5.94 23.49
N HIS A 47 31.77 5.00 24.40
CA HIS A 47 32.24 5.05 25.77
C HIS A 47 33.77 4.95 25.84
N ASN A 48 34.37 4.00 25.11
CA ASN A 48 35.82 3.86 25.04
C ASN A 48 36.48 5.14 24.51
N LEU A 49 35.92 5.73 23.45
CA LEU A 49 36.40 6.99 22.89
C LEU A 49 36.29 8.15 23.89
N ALA A 50 35.20 8.20 24.65
CA ALA A 50 35.03 9.20 25.70
C ALA A 50 36.11 9.05 26.77
N CYS A 51 36.31 7.85 27.31
CA CYS A 51 37.30 7.58 28.35
C CYS A 51 38.75 7.90 27.93
N GLU A 52 39.13 7.54 26.70
CA GLU A 52 40.48 7.81 26.17
C GLU A 52 40.79 9.31 26.04
N LYS A 53 39.81 10.10 25.61
CA LYS A 53 40.01 11.52 25.30
C LYS A 53 39.57 12.46 26.44
N TRP A 54 38.89 11.97 27.47
CA TRP A 54 38.35 12.80 28.55
C TRP A 54 39.42 13.64 29.26
N SER A 55 40.56 13.03 29.59
CA SER A 55 41.67 13.69 30.29
C SER A 55 42.47 14.64 29.39
N ALA A 56 42.55 14.34 28.09
CA ALA A 56 43.37 15.07 27.12
C ALA A 56 42.72 16.37 26.61
N VAL A 57 41.40 16.50 26.76
CA VAL A 57 40.59 17.55 26.15
C VAL A 57 40.30 18.71 27.13
N SER A 58 40.15 19.93 26.61
CA SER A 58 39.85 21.14 27.38
C SER A 58 38.42 21.15 27.95
N ASP A 59 38.18 21.96 29.00
CA ASP A 59 36.89 21.99 29.70
C ASP A 59 35.71 22.43 28.81
N ASP A 60 35.92 23.34 27.84
CA ASP A 60 34.86 23.74 26.89
C ASP A 60 34.39 22.56 26.02
N VAL A 61 35.33 21.73 25.56
CA VAL A 61 35.01 20.57 24.76
C VAL A 61 34.44 19.45 25.65
N ARG A 62 34.89 19.32 26.90
CA ARG A 62 34.26 18.41 27.89
C ARG A 62 32.79 18.74 28.12
N HIS A 63 32.40 20.01 28.21
CA HIS A 63 30.98 20.40 28.30
C HIS A 63 30.16 19.89 27.11
N LYS A 64 30.71 19.95 25.90
CA LYS A 64 30.04 19.47 24.67
C LYS A 64 30.04 17.94 24.56
N MET A 65 31.08 17.27 25.07
CA MET A 65 31.19 15.80 25.11
C MET A 65 30.33 15.17 26.21
N ALA A 66 30.12 15.88 27.32
CA ALA A 66 29.48 15.36 28.53
C ALA A 66 28.11 14.72 28.26
N ARG A 67 27.31 15.34 27.39
CA ARG A 67 26.00 14.81 27.00
C ARG A 67 26.09 13.43 26.34
N THR A 68 26.89 13.32 25.28
CA THR A 68 27.01 12.09 24.50
C THR A 68 27.71 11.00 25.29
N ALA A 69 28.69 11.37 26.13
CA ALA A 69 29.35 10.46 27.06
C ALA A 69 28.40 9.95 28.15
N ALA A 70 27.56 10.81 28.75
CA ALA A 70 26.55 10.42 29.72
C ALA A 70 25.50 9.46 29.12
N SER A 71 25.05 9.74 27.88
CA SER A 71 24.15 8.83 27.17
C SER A 71 24.79 7.46 26.90
N ALA A 72 26.08 7.42 26.55
CA ALA A 72 26.80 6.17 26.34
C ALA A 72 26.99 5.36 27.63
N ALA A 73 27.40 6.02 28.70
CA ALA A 73 27.54 5.41 30.02
C ALA A 73 26.20 4.85 30.51
N TRP A 74 25.10 5.59 30.32
CA TRP A 74 23.76 5.12 30.64
C TRP A 74 23.36 3.89 29.82
N GLY A 75 23.61 3.91 28.50
CA GLY A 75 23.30 2.79 27.61
C GLY A 75 24.07 1.49 27.93
N LEU A 76 25.27 1.60 28.51
CA LEU A 76 26.08 0.46 28.97
C LEU A 76 25.79 0.04 30.42
N GLY A 77 25.00 0.82 31.17
CA GLY A 77 24.75 0.60 32.59
C GLY A 77 25.92 1.00 33.51
N GLU A 78 26.85 1.81 33.02
CA GLU A 78 28.00 2.32 33.78
C GLU A 78 27.65 3.61 34.54
N TRP A 79 27.01 3.45 35.68
CA TRP A 79 26.48 4.55 36.48
C TRP A 79 27.53 5.52 37.05
N LEU A 80 28.75 5.03 37.32
CA LEU A 80 29.84 5.85 37.86
C LEU A 80 30.31 6.88 36.84
N GLY A 81 30.62 6.43 35.61
CA GLY A 81 30.98 7.33 34.52
C GLY A 81 29.86 8.32 34.19
N MET A 82 28.61 7.87 34.22
CA MET A 82 27.45 8.74 34.02
C MET A 82 27.38 9.88 35.05
N GLU A 83 27.70 9.63 36.31
CA GLU A 83 27.72 10.67 37.36
C GLU A 83 28.81 11.72 37.10
N GLU A 84 30.02 11.29 36.75
CA GLU A 84 31.13 12.19 36.42
C GLU A 84 30.80 13.09 35.22
N TYR A 85 30.25 12.49 34.15
CA TYR A 85 29.87 13.23 32.95
C TYR A 85 28.71 14.19 33.21
N THR A 86 27.71 13.79 34.00
CA THR A 86 26.52 14.62 34.30
C THR A 86 26.86 15.86 35.12
N ILE A 87 27.91 15.82 35.93
CA ILE A 87 28.40 17.00 36.67
C ILE A 87 28.84 18.12 35.70
N MET A 88 29.44 17.73 34.57
CA MET A 88 29.90 18.67 33.54
C MET A 88 28.77 19.20 32.65
N ILE A 89 27.57 18.63 32.67
CA ILE A 89 26.44 19.17 31.91
C ILE A 89 25.89 20.40 32.65
N GLN A 90 25.63 21.50 31.95
CA GLN A 90 25.05 22.70 32.56
C GLN A 90 23.71 22.37 33.25
N ARG A 91 23.41 23.06 34.35
CA ARG A 91 22.14 22.87 35.08
C ARG A 91 20.97 23.53 34.37
N ASP A 92 21.26 24.54 33.56
CA ASP A 92 20.27 25.38 32.88
C ASP A 92 19.74 24.75 31.58
N THR A 93 20.10 23.49 31.30
CA THR A 93 19.64 22.76 30.11
C THR A 93 18.71 21.62 30.51
N PHE A 94 17.72 21.34 29.65
CA PHE A 94 16.78 20.23 29.81
C PHE A 94 17.52 18.90 30.05
N GLU A 95 18.53 18.60 29.21
CA GLU A 95 19.30 17.36 29.30
C GLU A 95 20.03 17.23 30.63
N GLY A 96 20.56 18.34 31.16
CA GLY A 96 21.22 18.36 32.47
C GLY A 96 20.26 18.07 33.62
N ALA A 97 19.05 18.62 33.59
CA ALA A 97 18.03 18.32 34.59
C ALA A 97 17.54 16.86 34.46
N PHE A 98 17.34 16.39 33.23
CA PHE A 98 16.91 15.04 32.90
C PHE A 98 17.89 13.96 33.39
N PHE A 99 19.18 14.04 33.03
CA PHE A 99 20.17 13.04 33.46
C PHE A 99 20.35 13.01 34.98
N ARG A 100 20.23 14.17 35.65
CA ARG A 100 20.24 14.22 37.12
C ARG A 100 19.03 13.51 37.71
N ALA A 101 17.83 13.72 37.15
CA ALA A 101 16.63 13.00 37.58
C ALA A 101 16.81 11.48 37.46
N VAL A 102 17.36 11.00 36.34
CA VAL A 102 17.67 9.58 36.12
C VAL A 102 18.63 9.03 37.17
N LEU A 103 19.73 9.75 37.46
CA LEU A 103 20.69 9.36 38.49
C LEU A 103 20.08 9.33 39.89
N GLN A 104 19.21 10.30 40.23
CA GLN A 104 18.52 10.31 41.53
C GLN A 104 17.55 9.14 41.67
N ILE A 105 16.87 8.74 40.59
CA ILE A 105 15.99 7.57 40.57
C ILE A 105 16.78 6.28 40.73
N HIS A 106 17.97 6.18 40.12
CA HIS A 106 18.87 5.06 40.33
C HIS A 106 19.34 4.97 41.79
N LYS A 107 19.69 6.12 42.40
CA LYS A 107 20.05 6.24 43.83
C LYS A 107 18.87 6.13 44.80
N ASN A 108 17.65 5.88 44.31
CA ASN A 108 16.40 5.82 45.07
C ASN A 108 16.07 7.11 45.88
N GLN A 109 16.56 8.27 45.43
CA GLN A 109 16.26 9.58 46.02
C GLN A 109 15.07 10.24 45.31
N PHE A 110 13.86 9.71 45.54
CA PHE A 110 12.67 10.07 44.76
C PHE A 110 12.24 11.53 44.88
N VAL A 111 12.37 12.16 46.06
CA VAL A 111 11.99 13.57 46.26
C VAL A 111 12.87 14.50 45.42
N ARG A 112 14.18 14.25 45.39
CA ARG A 112 15.12 15.03 44.57
C ARG A 112 14.93 14.76 43.08
N ALA A 113 14.63 13.52 42.71
CA ALA A 113 14.28 13.17 41.34
C ALA A 113 13.07 13.97 40.87
N GLN A 114 12.00 14.04 41.68
CA GLN A 114 10.80 14.81 41.36
C GLN A 114 11.11 16.29 41.14
N SER A 115 11.88 16.92 42.04
CA SER A 115 12.30 18.32 41.84
C SER A 115 13.12 18.52 40.56
N CYS A 116 13.97 17.56 40.18
CA CYS A 116 14.69 17.64 38.91
C CYS A 116 13.77 17.47 37.69
N ILE A 117 12.73 16.63 37.78
CA ILE A 117 11.73 16.45 36.72
C ILE A 117 10.93 17.75 36.54
N ASP A 118 10.49 18.36 37.63
CA ASP A 118 9.72 19.61 37.59
C ASP A 118 10.57 20.75 37.00
N ASN A 119 11.82 20.89 37.41
CA ASN A 119 12.76 21.84 36.80
C ASN A 119 12.96 21.58 35.29
N ALA A 120 12.98 20.32 34.86
CA ALA A 120 13.10 19.98 33.44
C ALA A 120 11.84 20.38 32.65
N ARG A 121 10.65 20.36 33.28
CA ARG A 121 9.40 20.85 32.66
C ARG A 121 9.43 22.34 32.47
N ASP A 122 9.83 23.09 33.50
CA ASP A 122 9.93 24.56 33.44
C ASP A 122 10.82 25.02 32.26
N MET A 123 11.89 24.27 31.97
CA MET A 123 12.75 24.53 30.81
C MET A 123 12.07 24.20 29.48
N LEU A 124 11.41 23.04 29.43
CA LEU A 124 10.75 22.54 28.23
C LEU A 124 9.53 23.40 27.85
N ASP A 125 8.90 24.07 28.81
CA ASP A 125 7.78 25.00 28.58
C ASP A 125 8.16 26.11 27.60
N THR A 126 9.37 26.66 27.71
CA THR A 126 9.84 27.73 26.81
C THR A 126 10.01 27.21 25.37
N GLU A 127 10.63 26.03 25.22
CA GLU A 127 10.84 25.37 23.93
C GLU A 127 9.52 24.97 23.28
N LEU A 128 8.61 24.37 24.06
CA LEU A 128 7.33 23.89 23.57
C LEU A 128 6.41 25.03 23.17
N THR A 129 6.34 26.11 23.97
CA THR A 129 5.52 27.29 23.67
C THR A 129 5.96 27.96 22.36
N ALA A 130 7.27 28.00 22.08
CA ALA A 130 7.80 28.54 20.83
C ALA A 130 7.44 27.67 19.61
N MET A 131 7.57 26.35 19.71
CA MET A 131 7.45 25.46 18.54
C MET A 131 6.01 25.03 18.21
N VAL A 132 5.14 24.89 19.22
CA VAL A 132 3.75 24.43 19.03
C VAL A 132 2.94 25.42 18.20
N GLY A 133 3.25 26.73 18.31
CA GLY A 133 2.57 27.77 17.55
C GLY A 133 2.75 27.68 16.03
N GLU A 134 3.84 27.06 15.56
CA GLU A 134 4.12 26.95 14.12
C GLU A 134 3.60 25.65 13.51
N SER A 135 3.96 24.50 14.10
CA SER A 135 3.49 23.19 13.65
C SER A 135 3.79 22.10 14.67
N TYR A 136 2.89 21.12 14.75
CA TYR A 136 3.10 19.92 15.57
C TYR A 136 4.39 19.16 15.21
N ASN A 137 4.71 19.07 13.91
CA ASN A 137 5.90 18.34 13.45
C ASN A 137 7.22 18.94 13.99
N ARG A 138 7.29 20.27 14.18
CA ARG A 138 8.45 20.92 14.82
C ARG A 138 8.48 20.67 16.32
N ALA A 139 7.32 20.75 16.98
CA ALA A 139 7.19 20.52 18.41
C ALA A 139 7.29 19.04 18.83
N TYR A 140 7.26 18.10 17.89
CA TYR A 140 7.16 16.67 18.18
C TYR A 140 8.32 16.14 19.04
N ASN A 141 9.56 16.58 18.79
CA ASN A 141 10.71 16.20 19.65
C ASN A 141 10.54 16.69 21.10
N ALA A 142 10.01 17.90 21.29
CA ALA A 142 9.70 18.40 22.63
C ALA A 142 8.56 17.60 23.27
N MET A 143 7.55 17.19 22.50
CA MET A 143 6.49 16.30 23.01
C MET A 143 7.03 14.93 23.46
N VAL A 144 8.01 14.36 22.75
CA VAL A 144 8.69 13.13 23.17
C VAL A 144 9.44 13.36 24.50
N ASN A 145 10.10 14.51 24.67
CA ASN A 145 10.76 14.86 25.94
C ASN A 145 9.74 14.99 27.09
N VAL A 146 8.58 15.62 26.86
CA VAL A 146 7.48 15.70 27.85
C VAL A 146 7.02 14.28 28.24
N GLN A 147 6.82 13.40 27.25
CA GLN A 147 6.45 12.02 27.49
C GLN A 147 7.50 11.31 28.36
N MET A 148 8.79 11.43 28.04
CA MET A 148 9.86 10.82 28.82
C MET A 148 9.87 11.31 30.27
N LEU A 149 9.60 12.61 30.53
CA LEU A 149 9.48 13.13 31.89
C LEU A 149 8.29 12.51 32.64
N SER A 150 7.13 12.37 31.99
CA SER A 150 5.97 11.70 32.60
C SER A 150 6.22 10.22 32.88
N GLU A 151 6.92 9.52 31.98
CA GLU A 151 7.31 8.12 32.17
C GLU A 151 8.34 7.97 33.29
N LEU A 152 9.18 8.99 33.50
CA LEU A 152 10.14 9.01 34.60
C LEU A 152 9.45 9.12 35.97
N GLU A 153 8.31 9.82 36.06
CA GLU A 153 7.45 9.80 37.26
C GLU A 153 6.75 8.46 37.44
N GLU A 154 6.27 7.86 36.34
CA GLU A 154 5.68 6.52 36.36
C GLU A 154 6.71 5.47 36.81
N VAL A 155 8.00 5.64 36.49
CA VAL A 155 9.12 4.82 37.01
C VAL A 155 9.23 4.95 38.54
N ILE A 156 9.10 6.17 39.09
CA ILE A 156 9.07 6.37 40.55
C ILE A 156 7.87 5.63 41.14
N GLN A 157 6.68 5.78 40.55
CA GLN A 157 5.47 5.09 41.00
C GLN A 157 5.62 3.56 40.91
N TYR A 158 6.24 3.04 39.85
CA TYR A 158 6.46 1.61 39.66
C TYR A 158 7.37 1.02 40.75
N LYS A 159 8.40 1.75 41.16
CA LYS A 159 9.30 1.35 42.26
C LYS A 159 8.59 1.36 43.62
N LEU A 160 7.66 2.29 43.84
CA LEU A 160 6.96 2.47 45.12
C LEU A 160 5.72 1.58 45.28
N VAL A 161 4.94 1.37 44.22
CA VAL A 161 3.62 0.73 44.27
C VAL A 161 3.59 -0.51 43.38
N SER A 162 3.61 -1.70 44.00
CA SER A 162 3.59 -2.98 43.29
C SER A 162 2.29 -3.24 42.52
N GLU A 163 1.14 -2.86 43.07
CA GLU A 163 -0.19 -3.13 42.48
C GLU A 163 -0.43 -2.40 41.14
N ARG A 164 0.30 -1.32 40.88
CA ARG A 164 0.15 -0.51 39.67
C ARG A 164 1.03 -0.95 38.50
N ARG A 165 1.92 -1.93 38.71
CA ARG A 165 2.96 -2.30 37.74
C ARG A 165 2.38 -2.74 36.40
N GLU A 166 1.39 -3.62 36.39
CA GLU A 166 0.76 -4.14 35.17
C GLU A 166 0.00 -3.03 34.42
N ALA A 167 -0.67 -2.14 35.14
CA ALA A 167 -1.37 -0.99 34.55
C ALA A 167 -0.38 -0.03 33.87
N ILE A 168 0.76 0.25 34.52
CA ILE A 168 1.84 1.08 33.98
C ILE A 168 2.46 0.42 32.73
N LYS A 169 2.78 -0.89 32.78
CA LYS A 169 3.28 -1.63 31.60
C LYS A 169 2.33 -1.54 30.41
N SER A 170 1.02 -1.67 30.65
CA SER A 170 0.00 -1.53 29.60
C SER A 170 -0.08 -0.11 29.05
N ALA A 171 -0.01 0.89 29.92
CA ALA A 171 -0.01 2.31 29.53
C ALA A 171 1.22 2.64 28.67
N TRP A 172 2.42 2.22 29.07
CA TRP A 172 3.66 2.37 28.32
C TRP A 172 3.57 1.74 26.92
N TRP A 173 3.04 0.52 26.83
CA TRP A 173 2.84 -0.14 25.54
C TRP A 173 1.89 0.64 24.62
N ASN A 174 0.74 1.08 25.14
CA ASN A 174 -0.24 1.83 24.35
C ASN A 174 0.29 3.20 23.91
N ARG A 175 1.01 3.90 24.79
CA ARG A 175 1.60 5.21 24.50
C ARG A 175 2.68 5.09 23.42
N LEU A 176 3.57 4.10 23.55
CA LEU A 176 4.63 3.84 22.56
C LEU A 176 4.07 3.48 21.18
N GLN A 177 2.91 2.81 21.10
CA GLN A 177 2.25 2.56 19.81
C GLN A 177 1.77 3.84 19.10
N GLY A 178 1.45 4.89 19.86
CA GLY A 178 1.05 6.19 19.33
C GLY A 178 2.21 7.06 18.87
N CYS A 179 3.44 6.79 19.35
CA CYS A 179 4.64 7.49 18.93
C CYS A 179 4.98 7.21 17.47
N GLN A 180 5.63 8.19 16.82
CA GLN A 180 6.20 8.02 15.49
C GLN A 180 7.17 6.85 15.47
N ALA A 181 7.21 6.14 14.34
CA ALA A 181 8.07 4.99 14.13
C ALA A 181 9.53 5.41 13.85
N ASN A 182 10.18 6.04 14.83
CA ASN A 182 11.58 6.46 14.79
C ASN A 182 12.42 5.65 15.78
N VAL A 183 13.59 5.16 15.34
CA VAL A 183 14.45 4.29 16.17
C VAL A 183 15.06 5.06 17.33
N GLU A 184 15.56 6.28 17.10
CA GLU A 184 16.22 7.07 18.14
C GLU A 184 15.26 7.44 19.27
N GLU A 185 14.06 7.91 18.94
CA GLU A 185 13.02 8.24 19.93
C GLU A 185 12.56 7.03 20.72
N TRP A 186 12.30 5.90 20.04
CA TRP A 186 11.93 4.66 20.72
C TRP A 186 13.05 4.19 21.63
N HIS A 187 14.31 4.28 21.21
CA HIS A 187 15.44 3.88 22.04
C HIS A 187 15.51 4.72 23.32
N ARG A 188 15.37 6.05 23.22
CA ARG A 188 15.39 6.97 24.37
C ARG A 188 14.27 6.65 25.37
N ILE A 189 13.06 6.36 24.89
CA ILE A 189 11.94 5.93 25.74
C ILE A 189 12.23 4.59 26.41
N LEU A 190 12.75 3.60 25.67
CA LEU A 190 13.05 2.28 26.22
C LEU A 190 14.22 2.29 27.23
N GLN A 191 15.15 3.24 27.11
CA GLN A 191 16.18 3.44 28.14
C GLN A 191 15.55 3.89 29.47
N VAL A 192 14.49 4.71 29.45
CA VAL A 192 13.74 5.08 30.66
C VAL A 192 13.06 3.85 31.27
N HIS A 193 12.41 3.01 30.46
CA HIS A 193 11.79 1.77 30.95
C HIS A 193 12.83 0.80 31.54
N SER A 194 14.03 0.75 30.96
CA SER A 194 15.15 -0.10 31.41
C SER A 194 15.65 0.23 32.82
N LEU A 195 15.23 1.36 33.41
CA LEU A 195 15.53 1.68 34.82
C LEU A 195 14.88 0.71 35.80
N VAL A 196 13.82 0.02 35.38
CA VAL A 196 13.09 -0.92 36.24
C VAL A 196 12.74 -2.24 35.56
N LEU A 197 12.57 -2.25 34.24
CA LEU A 197 12.24 -3.45 33.49
C LEU A 197 13.47 -4.05 32.82
N THR A 198 13.65 -5.36 32.99
CA THR A 198 14.57 -6.11 32.14
C THR A 198 13.94 -6.32 30.75
N PRO A 199 14.75 -6.46 29.68
CA PRO A 199 14.22 -6.74 28.34
C PRO A 199 13.35 -8.00 28.25
N GLN A 200 13.56 -8.98 29.15
CA GLN A 200 12.76 -10.20 29.24
C GLN A 200 11.35 -9.97 29.80
N GLU A 201 11.18 -8.99 30.69
CA GLU A 201 9.86 -8.65 31.23
C GLU A 201 8.98 -7.90 30.23
N ASP A 202 9.57 -7.30 29.20
CA ASP A 202 8.86 -6.54 28.16
C ASP A 202 9.26 -6.98 26.74
N MET A 203 9.23 -8.29 26.50
CA MET A 203 9.67 -8.88 25.22
C MET A 203 8.92 -8.30 24.02
N LYS A 204 7.61 -8.02 24.17
CA LYS A 204 6.74 -7.54 23.10
C LYS A 204 7.23 -6.19 22.56
N THR A 205 7.63 -5.30 23.45
CA THR A 205 8.13 -3.96 23.12
C THR A 205 9.47 -4.02 22.41
N TRP A 206 10.42 -4.78 22.97
CA TRP A 206 11.74 -4.95 22.37
C TRP A 206 11.69 -5.68 21.02
N LEU A 207 10.76 -6.62 20.82
CA LEU A 207 10.52 -7.25 19.52
C LEU A 207 9.97 -6.28 18.47
N LYS A 208 9.10 -5.36 18.90
CA LYS A 208 8.58 -4.30 18.03
C LYS A 208 9.69 -3.31 17.66
N TYR A 209 10.52 -2.92 18.62
CA TYR A 209 11.71 -2.09 18.41
C TYR A 209 12.71 -2.77 17.45
N ALA A 210 13.08 -4.03 17.68
CA ALA A 210 13.93 -4.79 16.76
C ALA A 210 13.33 -4.87 15.34
N SER A 211 12.00 -5.01 15.23
CA SER A 211 11.32 -4.94 13.93
C SER A 211 11.38 -3.56 13.28
N LEU A 212 11.44 -2.48 14.06
CA LEU A 212 11.59 -1.12 13.56
C LEU A 212 13.01 -0.92 13.03
N CYS A 213 14.03 -1.30 13.80
CA CYS A 213 15.44 -1.27 13.39
C CYS A 213 15.68 -2.06 12.09
N ARG A 214 15.07 -3.25 11.98
CA ARG A 214 15.15 -4.05 10.73
C ARG A 214 14.52 -3.35 9.52
N LYS A 215 13.44 -2.57 9.72
CA LYS A 215 12.75 -1.85 8.64
C LYS A 215 13.48 -0.57 8.25
N SER A 216 14.04 0.17 9.22
CA SER A 216 14.86 1.37 8.99
C SER A 216 16.17 1.03 8.28
N GLY A 217 16.69 -0.18 8.48
CA GLY A 217 17.93 -0.67 7.87
C GLY A 217 19.09 -0.76 8.85
N GLN A 218 18.90 -0.35 10.11
CA GLN A 218 19.88 -0.49 11.18
C GLN A 218 19.92 -1.94 11.70
N LEU A 219 20.57 -2.81 10.92
CA LEU A 219 20.65 -4.23 11.22
C LEU A 219 21.48 -4.50 12.49
N GLY A 220 22.59 -3.78 12.72
CA GLY A 220 23.40 -3.96 13.93
C GLY A 220 22.61 -3.81 15.23
N LEU A 221 21.81 -2.75 15.35
CA LEU A 221 20.93 -2.52 16.51
C LEU A 221 19.84 -3.59 16.65
N SER A 222 19.27 -4.03 15.52
CA SER A 222 18.29 -5.12 15.52
C SER A 222 18.93 -6.43 16.01
N GLN A 223 20.17 -6.72 15.65
CA GLN A 223 20.89 -7.91 16.07
C GLN A 223 21.17 -7.85 17.57
N GLN A 224 21.77 -6.76 18.06
CA GLN A 224 22.08 -6.57 19.48
C GLN A 224 20.84 -6.77 20.34
N THR A 225 19.73 -6.09 20.00
CA THR A 225 18.46 -6.23 20.72
C THR A 225 17.99 -7.69 20.78
N LEU A 226 18.05 -8.41 19.67
CA LEU A 226 17.58 -9.80 19.61
C LEU A 226 18.51 -10.77 20.34
N VAL A 227 19.82 -10.53 20.33
CA VAL A 227 20.79 -11.32 21.10
C VAL A 227 20.58 -11.10 22.60
N THR A 228 20.35 -9.85 23.04
CA THR A 228 19.98 -9.56 24.43
C THR A 228 18.71 -10.28 24.85
N LEU A 229 17.70 -10.36 23.98
CA LEU A 229 16.46 -11.10 24.24
C LEU A 229 16.63 -12.62 24.22
N LEU A 230 17.57 -13.15 23.43
CA LEU A 230 17.84 -14.60 23.33
C LEU A 230 18.79 -15.12 24.43
N GLU A 231 19.51 -14.23 25.11
CA GLU A 231 20.58 -14.54 26.09
C GLU A 231 21.71 -15.43 25.56
N ALA A 232 21.75 -15.61 24.23
CA ALA A 232 22.75 -16.38 23.52
C ALA A 232 22.99 -15.69 22.19
N ASP A 233 24.26 -15.61 21.78
CA ASP A 233 24.61 -15.12 20.45
C ASP A 233 24.63 -16.28 19.44
N PRO A 234 23.64 -16.37 18.54
CA PRO A 234 23.61 -17.45 17.56
C PRO A 234 24.66 -17.27 16.46
N TYR A 235 25.26 -16.07 16.31
CA TYR A 235 26.33 -15.84 15.33
C TYR A 235 27.67 -16.42 15.76
N LEU A 236 27.91 -16.51 17.08
CA LEU A 236 29.11 -17.13 17.65
C LEU A 236 29.04 -18.67 17.60
N ASN A 237 27.85 -19.25 17.51
CA ASN A 237 27.61 -20.70 17.51
C ASN A 237 26.80 -21.15 16.29
N GLN A 238 27.36 -21.01 15.09
CA GLN A 238 26.68 -21.36 13.82
C GLN A 238 26.27 -22.84 13.74
N ASP A 239 26.95 -23.73 14.47
CA ASP A 239 26.68 -25.17 14.45
C ASP A 239 25.50 -25.61 15.35
N LYS A 240 25.03 -24.76 16.26
CA LYS A 240 23.94 -25.10 17.19
C LYS A 240 22.60 -24.55 16.69
N PRO A 241 21.48 -25.27 16.88
CA PRO A 241 20.17 -24.74 16.58
C PRO A 241 19.89 -23.51 17.47
N ILE A 242 19.26 -22.49 16.88
CA ILE A 242 18.89 -21.27 17.61
C ILE A 242 18.00 -21.66 18.81
N PRO A 243 18.27 -21.13 20.02
CA PRO A 243 17.44 -21.41 21.20
C PRO A 243 15.96 -21.18 20.91
N SER A 244 15.15 -22.15 21.33
CA SER A 244 13.69 -22.15 21.13
C SER A 244 12.92 -21.79 22.41
N THR A 245 13.61 -21.33 23.46
CA THR A 245 13.02 -20.92 24.74
C THR A 245 11.93 -19.87 24.56
N TYR A 246 12.14 -18.94 23.62
CA TYR A 246 11.22 -17.86 23.30
C TYR A 246 10.86 -17.85 21.80
N PRO A 247 9.82 -18.61 21.38
CA PRO A 247 9.49 -18.83 19.97
C PRO A 247 9.32 -17.56 19.14
N MET A 248 8.73 -16.50 19.71
CA MET A 248 8.54 -15.23 19.02
C MET A 248 9.86 -14.50 18.72
N VAL A 249 10.83 -14.59 19.64
CA VAL A 249 12.15 -13.98 19.50
C VAL A 249 12.96 -14.74 18.46
N THR A 250 12.95 -16.08 18.53
CA THR A 250 13.57 -16.97 17.54
C THR A 250 13.06 -16.67 16.13
N PHE A 251 11.75 -16.51 15.95
CA PHE A 251 11.17 -16.11 14.66
C PHE A 251 11.57 -14.69 14.22
N ALA A 252 11.67 -13.74 15.16
CA ALA A 252 12.15 -12.39 14.86
C ALA A 252 13.62 -12.37 14.39
N PHE A 253 14.46 -13.21 15.01
CA PHE A 253 15.85 -13.42 14.64
C PHE A 253 15.99 -14.04 13.25
N MET A 254 15.21 -15.07 12.90
CA MET A 254 15.22 -15.63 11.54
C MET A 254 14.84 -14.58 10.47
N LYS A 255 13.86 -13.70 10.76
CA LYS A 255 13.54 -12.59 9.86
C LYS A 255 14.67 -11.56 9.76
N HIS A 256 15.42 -11.36 10.83
CA HIS A 256 16.62 -10.51 10.83
C HIS A 256 17.71 -11.12 9.94
N MET A 257 18.04 -12.40 10.14
CA MET A 257 18.99 -13.19 9.34
C MET A 257 18.66 -13.19 7.85
N TRP A 258 17.37 -13.32 7.50
CA TRP A 258 16.93 -13.18 6.10
C TRP A 258 17.27 -11.80 5.51
N LYS A 259 17.14 -10.74 6.31
CA LYS A 259 17.39 -9.36 5.87
C LYS A 259 18.87 -9.02 5.80
N SER A 260 19.71 -9.61 6.64
CA SER A 260 21.17 -9.44 6.64
C SER A 260 21.86 -10.13 5.46
N GLY A 261 21.15 -10.99 4.72
CA GLY A 261 21.63 -11.59 3.48
C GLY A 261 21.82 -13.11 3.54
N GLN A 262 21.79 -13.69 4.75
CA GLN A 262 21.89 -15.15 4.99
C GLN A 262 20.55 -15.86 4.70
N ARG A 263 20.03 -15.73 3.47
CA ARG A 263 18.67 -16.17 3.10
C ARG A 263 18.49 -17.68 3.17
N GLN A 264 19.46 -18.45 2.67
CA GLN A 264 19.38 -19.92 2.63
C GLN A 264 19.42 -20.53 4.04
N GLU A 265 20.29 -20.01 4.91
CA GLU A 265 20.39 -20.43 6.31
C GLU A 265 19.12 -20.07 7.08
N ALA A 266 18.64 -18.84 6.94
CA ALA A 266 17.37 -18.40 7.55
C ALA A 266 16.20 -19.31 7.16
N PHE A 267 16.14 -19.73 5.89
CA PHE A 267 15.11 -20.65 5.40
C PHE A 267 15.22 -22.04 6.04
N LYS A 268 16.42 -22.64 6.07
CA LYS A 268 16.66 -23.95 6.72
C LYS A 268 16.32 -23.90 8.21
N HIS A 269 16.75 -22.85 8.91
CA HIS A 269 16.43 -22.66 10.32
C HIS A 269 14.92 -22.52 10.56
N LEU A 270 14.21 -21.80 9.69
CA LEU A 270 12.75 -21.65 9.81
C LEU A 270 12.03 -22.99 9.56
N GLN A 271 12.46 -23.79 8.59
CA GLN A 271 11.92 -25.14 8.37
C GLN A 271 12.15 -26.04 9.58
N TYR A 272 13.36 -26.05 10.13
CA TYR A 272 13.69 -26.81 11.34
C TYR A 272 12.85 -26.35 12.53
N PHE A 273 12.68 -25.05 12.72
CA PHE A 273 11.91 -24.46 13.82
C PHE A 273 10.42 -24.83 13.76
N VAL A 274 9.83 -24.80 12.57
CA VAL A 274 8.44 -25.24 12.37
C VAL A 274 8.30 -26.74 12.69
N ARG A 275 9.22 -27.58 12.20
CA ARG A 275 9.16 -29.04 12.38
C ARG A 275 9.41 -29.50 13.80
N THR A 276 10.42 -28.93 14.46
CA THR A 276 10.94 -29.43 15.73
C THR A 276 10.33 -28.73 16.93
N THR A 277 9.98 -27.45 16.81
CA THR A 277 9.54 -26.65 17.96
C THR A 277 8.03 -26.38 17.92
N LEU A 278 7.50 -25.89 16.80
CA LEU A 278 6.12 -25.39 16.75
C LEU A 278 5.08 -26.51 16.55
N LEU A 279 5.32 -27.45 15.65
CA LEU A 279 4.36 -28.54 15.38
C LEU A 279 4.10 -29.46 16.59
N PRO A 280 5.10 -29.83 17.41
CA PRO A 280 4.86 -30.63 18.62
C PRO A 280 4.03 -29.91 19.68
N GLN A 281 4.01 -28.58 19.69
CA GLN A 281 3.22 -27.78 20.63
C GLN A 281 1.73 -27.68 20.26
N VAL A 282 1.31 -28.26 19.12
CA VAL A 282 -0.04 -28.11 18.54
C VAL A 282 -0.90 -29.41 18.63
N LEU A 283 -0.35 -30.57 19.03
CA LEU A 283 -1.05 -31.89 19.03
C LEU A 283 -0.84 -32.70 20.36
N PRO A 284 -1.84 -33.43 20.91
CA PRO A 284 -3.27 -33.11 21.10
C PRO A 284 -3.63 -33.15 22.63
N PRO A 285 -4.90 -33.26 23.09
CA PRO A 285 -5.49 -32.44 24.16
C PRO A 285 -5.65 -33.17 25.53
N GLY A 286 -5.10 -32.62 26.60
CA GLY A 286 -5.65 -32.80 27.96
C GLY A 286 -6.52 -31.58 28.30
N ASP A 287 -7.32 -31.63 29.36
CA ASP A 287 -8.03 -30.45 29.88
C ASP A 287 -7.02 -29.30 30.08
N LEU A 288 -7.03 -28.32 29.17
CA LEU A 288 -6.09 -27.20 29.18
C LEU A 288 -6.72 -26.06 29.96
N ASP A 289 -6.03 -25.58 30.98
CA ASP A 289 -6.37 -24.32 31.65
C ASP A 289 -6.46 -23.17 30.63
N ASP A 290 -7.26 -22.13 30.93
CA ASP A 290 -7.46 -20.94 30.07
C ASP A 290 -6.14 -20.30 29.58
N GLU A 291 -5.09 -20.33 30.40
CA GLU A 291 -3.75 -19.80 30.06
C GLU A 291 -3.02 -20.69 29.03
N SER A 292 -3.18 -22.00 29.12
CA SER A 292 -2.60 -22.95 28.17
C SER A 292 -3.29 -22.85 26.80
N GLU A 293 -4.60 -22.55 26.80
CA GLU A 293 -5.33 -22.28 25.56
C GLU A 293 -4.88 -20.98 24.88
N LYS A 294 -4.67 -19.90 25.63
CA LYS A 294 -4.12 -18.64 25.09
C LYS A 294 -2.75 -18.86 24.46
N LYS A 295 -1.84 -19.53 25.17
CA LYS A 295 -0.50 -19.86 24.66
C LYS A 295 -0.56 -20.72 23.40
N ARG A 296 -1.47 -21.69 23.35
CA ARG A 296 -1.72 -22.51 22.15
C ARG A 296 -2.19 -21.66 20.97
N ASN A 297 -3.15 -20.76 21.18
CA ASN A 297 -3.63 -19.86 20.14
C ASN A 297 -2.54 -18.90 19.63
N GLU A 298 -1.66 -18.42 20.51
CA GLU A 298 -0.49 -17.63 20.12
C GLU A 298 0.49 -18.44 19.28
N THR A 299 0.77 -19.69 19.66
CA THR A 299 1.62 -20.62 18.89
C THR A 299 1.02 -20.93 17.53
N ILE A 300 -0.29 -21.15 17.42
CA ILE A 300 -1.00 -21.34 16.14
C ILE A 300 -0.88 -20.10 15.26
N SER A 301 -1.08 -18.90 15.84
CA SER A 301 -0.89 -17.63 15.13
C SER A 301 0.55 -17.45 14.63
N LEU A 302 1.54 -17.86 15.43
CA LEU A 302 2.94 -17.84 15.05
C LEU A 302 3.24 -18.84 13.93
N LEU A 303 2.72 -20.06 14.03
CA LEU A 303 2.86 -21.11 13.03
C LEU A 303 2.33 -20.67 11.67
N ALA A 304 1.16 -20.03 11.63
CA ALA A 304 0.63 -19.44 10.41
C ALA A 304 1.58 -18.39 9.81
N LYS A 305 2.14 -17.49 10.63
CA LYS A 305 3.12 -16.48 10.18
C LYS A 305 4.42 -17.11 9.66
N CYS A 306 4.88 -18.20 10.28
CA CYS A 306 6.05 -18.96 9.84
C CYS A 306 5.80 -19.60 8.48
N HIS A 307 4.68 -20.30 8.29
CA HIS A 307 4.32 -20.90 7.00
C HIS A 307 4.15 -19.88 5.89
N MET A 308 3.54 -18.72 6.17
CA MET A 308 3.49 -17.63 5.20
C MET A 308 4.88 -17.16 4.78
N LYS A 309 5.80 -17.02 5.74
CA LYS A 309 7.18 -16.61 5.44
C LYS A 309 7.97 -17.69 4.71
N LEU A 310 7.76 -18.98 5.00
CA LEU A 310 8.34 -20.08 4.24
C LEU A 310 7.91 -20.02 2.77
N GLY A 311 6.62 -19.82 2.49
CA GLY A 311 6.13 -19.66 1.12
C GLY A 311 6.77 -18.47 0.41
N GLU A 312 6.73 -17.28 1.03
CA GLU A 312 7.33 -16.05 0.47
C GLU A 312 8.83 -16.20 0.22
N TRP A 313 9.55 -16.83 1.14
CA TRP A 313 11.00 -17.03 1.04
C TRP A 313 11.36 -18.02 -0.06
N MET A 314 10.62 -19.12 -0.17
CA MET A 314 10.82 -20.12 -1.21
C MET A 314 10.60 -19.51 -2.61
N THR A 315 9.56 -18.69 -2.78
CA THR A 315 9.33 -17.94 -4.03
C THR A 315 10.51 -17.03 -4.39
N ILE A 316 11.14 -16.38 -3.40
CA ILE A 316 12.27 -15.46 -3.62
C ILE A 316 13.58 -16.22 -3.90
N THR A 317 13.83 -17.36 -3.26
CA THR A 317 15.08 -18.12 -3.41
C THR A 317 15.11 -19.01 -4.63
N GLU A 318 14.03 -19.74 -4.89
CA GLU A 318 13.98 -20.78 -5.93
C GLU A 318 13.16 -20.38 -7.16
N GLY A 319 12.42 -19.27 -7.06
CA GLY A 319 11.53 -18.80 -8.12
C GLY A 319 10.25 -19.64 -8.26
N VAL A 320 9.37 -19.20 -9.16
CA VAL A 320 8.13 -19.92 -9.51
C VAL A 320 8.46 -20.88 -10.65
N ASN A 321 8.45 -22.18 -10.35
CA ASN A 321 8.68 -23.24 -11.33
C ASN A 321 7.72 -24.41 -11.06
N SER A 322 7.59 -25.34 -12.02
CA SER A 322 6.63 -26.45 -11.93
C SER A 322 6.82 -27.36 -10.71
N ASN A 323 8.01 -27.40 -10.12
CA ASN A 323 8.33 -28.23 -8.95
C ASN A 323 8.13 -27.48 -7.63
N THR A 324 8.35 -26.16 -7.60
CA THR A 324 8.22 -25.33 -6.39
C THR A 324 6.78 -24.92 -6.11
N ILE A 325 5.97 -24.73 -7.16
CA ILE A 325 4.55 -24.33 -7.04
C ILE A 325 3.78 -25.21 -6.04
N PRO A 326 3.79 -26.55 -6.12
CA PRO A 326 3.06 -27.40 -5.17
C PRO A 326 3.51 -27.21 -3.72
N HIS A 327 4.81 -27.05 -3.48
CA HIS A 327 5.35 -26.86 -2.14
C HIS A 327 5.00 -25.48 -1.56
N ILE A 328 5.10 -24.42 -2.36
CA ILE A 328 4.73 -23.07 -1.95
C ILE A 328 3.23 -23.00 -1.64
N LEU A 329 2.39 -23.61 -2.51
CA LEU A 329 0.96 -23.72 -2.27
C LEU A 329 0.63 -24.51 -1.01
N GLN A 330 1.38 -25.59 -0.72
CA GLN A 330 1.22 -26.35 0.51
C GLN A 330 1.50 -25.48 1.74
N TYR A 331 2.56 -24.67 1.74
CA TYR A 331 2.86 -23.75 2.84
C TYR A 331 1.79 -22.66 3.02
N HIS A 332 1.29 -22.08 1.93
CA HIS A 332 0.21 -21.11 2.04
C HIS A 332 -1.12 -21.74 2.45
N ALA A 333 -1.42 -22.96 2.01
CA ALA A 333 -2.62 -23.70 2.39
C ALA A 333 -2.58 -24.15 3.87
N THR A 334 -1.42 -24.50 4.41
CA THR A 334 -1.30 -24.74 5.86
C THR A 334 -1.45 -23.44 6.64
N ALA A 335 -0.92 -22.33 6.13
CA ALA A 335 -1.12 -21.02 6.76
C ALA A 335 -2.60 -20.60 6.83
N THR A 336 -3.40 -20.85 5.79
CA THR A 336 -4.85 -20.55 5.82
C THR A 336 -5.59 -21.45 6.81
N LYS A 337 -5.23 -22.74 6.92
CA LYS A 337 -5.80 -23.66 7.91
C LYS A 337 -5.56 -23.21 9.36
N TYR A 338 -4.38 -22.70 9.68
CA TYR A 338 -4.06 -22.24 11.03
C TYR A 338 -4.55 -20.81 11.33
N ALA A 339 -4.76 -19.98 10.31
CA ALA A 339 -5.17 -18.58 10.48
C ALA A 339 -6.31 -18.19 9.53
N ASP A 340 -7.49 -18.76 9.78
CA ASP A 340 -8.69 -18.55 8.96
C ASP A 340 -9.13 -17.07 8.89
N LYS A 341 -8.98 -16.32 9.98
CA LYS A 341 -9.34 -14.89 10.03
C LYS A 341 -8.28 -13.94 9.45
N SER A 342 -7.15 -14.47 8.95
CA SER A 342 -6.03 -13.65 8.48
C SER A 342 -6.16 -13.31 7.00
N TYR A 343 -6.48 -12.04 6.70
CA TYR A 343 -6.47 -11.50 5.33
C TYR A 343 -5.20 -11.88 4.56
N LYS A 344 -4.03 -11.68 5.17
CA LYS A 344 -2.75 -11.87 4.48
C LYS A 344 -2.50 -13.33 4.11
N ALA A 345 -2.98 -14.28 4.91
CA ALA A 345 -2.82 -15.71 4.61
C ALA A 345 -3.63 -16.10 3.37
N TRP A 346 -4.91 -15.72 3.35
CA TRP A 346 -5.80 -15.95 2.21
C TRP A 346 -5.33 -15.21 0.96
N HIS A 347 -4.91 -13.96 1.09
CA HIS A 347 -4.35 -13.16 -0.01
C HIS A 347 -3.11 -13.82 -0.62
N SER A 348 -2.13 -14.24 0.19
CA SER A 348 -0.92 -14.90 -0.31
C SER A 348 -1.23 -16.24 -0.98
N TRP A 349 -2.18 -17.01 -0.44
CA TRP A 349 -2.63 -18.26 -1.05
C TRP A 349 -3.34 -18.02 -2.39
N ALA A 350 -4.26 -17.06 -2.45
CA ALA A 350 -4.98 -16.70 -3.67
C ALA A 350 -4.02 -16.19 -4.76
N LEU A 351 -3.07 -15.32 -4.37
CA LEU A 351 -2.06 -14.76 -5.26
C LEU A 351 -1.15 -15.85 -5.84
N MET A 352 -0.68 -16.80 -5.02
CA MET A 352 0.15 -17.89 -5.51
C MET A 352 -0.59 -18.78 -6.53
N ASN A 353 -1.87 -19.09 -6.28
CA ASN A 353 -2.68 -19.83 -7.26
C ASN A 353 -2.89 -19.02 -8.55
N TYR A 354 -3.11 -17.72 -8.45
CA TYR A 354 -3.23 -16.81 -9.60
C TYR A 354 -1.93 -16.74 -10.42
N GLU A 355 -0.78 -16.59 -9.77
CA GLU A 355 0.53 -16.59 -10.42
C GLU A 355 0.82 -17.95 -11.08
N SER A 356 0.39 -19.06 -10.47
CA SER A 356 0.48 -20.40 -11.06
C SER A 356 -0.34 -20.50 -12.35
N VAL A 357 -1.58 -19.96 -12.36
CA VAL A 357 -2.41 -19.87 -13.57
C VAL A 357 -1.70 -19.08 -14.67
N LEU A 358 -1.12 -17.92 -14.34
CA LEU A 358 -0.39 -17.10 -15.31
C LEU A 358 0.89 -17.79 -15.81
N TYR A 359 1.61 -18.50 -14.95
CA TYR A 359 2.84 -19.21 -15.31
C TYR A 359 2.57 -20.29 -16.36
N TYR A 360 1.55 -21.13 -16.13
CA TYR A 360 1.18 -22.16 -17.10
C TYR A 360 0.60 -21.57 -18.39
N LYS A 361 -0.14 -20.46 -18.32
CA LYS A 361 -0.65 -19.74 -19.50
C LYS A 361 0.47 -19.14 -20.36
N ASN A 362 1.49 -18.53 -19.75
CA ASN A 362 2.58 -17.87 -20.47
C ASN A 362 3.63 -18.86 -20.99
N SER A 363 3.80 -20.01 -20.31
CA SER A 363 4.64 -21.10 -20.77
C SER A 363 4.09 -21.78 -22.04
N ASP A 364 2.85 -21.47 -22.41
CA ASP A 364 2.14 -21.97 -23.60
C ASP A 364 2.33 -21.09 -24.85
N THR A 365 3.15 -20.02 -24.80
CA THR A 365 3.54 -19.28 -26.02
C THR A 365 4.62 -20.08 -26.78
N PRO A 366 4.33 -20.69 -27.95
CA PRO A 366 5.29 -21.55 -28.63
C PRO A 366 6.37 -20.71 -29.33
N ILE A 367 7.64 -20.99 -29.07
CA ILE A 367 8.81 -20.48 -29.84
C ILE A 367 8.99 -21.31 -31.14
N ALA A 368 7.94 -21.89 -31.73
CA ALA A 368 8.06 -22.70 -32.94
C ALA A 368 7.14 -22.18 -34.07
N PRO A 369 7.62 -22.12 -35.33
CA PRO A 369 6.86 -21.55 -36.44
C PRO A 369 5.60 -22.38 -36.76
N PRO A 370 4.57 -21.76 -37.36
CA PRO A 370 3.29 -22.42 -37.60
C PRO A 370 3.46 -23.51 -38.67
N THR A 371 3.34 -24.77 -38.27
CA THR A 371 3.07 -25.85 -39.22
C THR A 371 1.60 -25.77 -39.67
N PRO A 372 1.31 -25.96 -40.96
CA PRO A 372 -0.04 -25.80 -41.49
C PRO A 372 -0.93 -26.93 -40.96
N VAL A 373 -1.97 -26.57 -40.22
CA VAL A 373 -2.94 -27.48 -39.64
C VAL A 373 -3.87 -27.96 -40.74
N VAL A 374 -3.89 -29.27 -41.01
CA VAL A 374 -4.90 -29.92 -41.84
C VAL A 374 -6.25 -29.77 -41.14
N SER A 375 -7.18 -29.12 -41.83
CA SER A 375 -8.55 -28.82 -41.42
C SER A 375 -9.35 -30.06 -40.99
N SER A 376 -9.82 -30.08 -39.74
CA SER A 376 -10.86 -30.99 -39.25
C SER A 376 -12.24 -30.31 -39.29
N PRO A 377 -13.37 -31.04 -39.42
CA PRO A 377 -14.70 -30.46 -39.67
C PRO A 377 -15.30 -29.77 -38.43
N PRO A 378 -16.21 -28.79 -38.62
CA PRO A 378 -16.83 -28.04 -37.53
C PRO A 378 -17.98 -28.84 -36.91
N GLY A 379 -17.89 -29.23 -35.63
CA GLY A 379 -19.03 -29.81 -34.91
C GLY A 379 -18.77 -30.71 -33.70
N SER A 380 -17.51 -31.02 -33.35
CA SER A 380 -17.22 -31.76 -32.12
C SER A 380 -16.81 -30.83 -30.98
N PRO A 381 -17.30 -31.03 -29.73
CA PRO A 381 -16.77 -30.30 -28.58
C PRO A 381 -15.28 -30.63 -28.46
N ARG A 382 -14.43 -29.60 -28.53
CA ARG A 382 -12.99 -29.74 -28.27
C ARG A 382 -12.83 -30.41 -26.90
N LYS A 383 -12.30 -31.63 -26.85
CA LYS A 383 -11.83 -32.21 -25.58
C LYS A 383 -10.79 -31.23 -25.01
N PRO A 384 -10.87 -30.86 -23.72
CA PRO A 384 -9.90 -29.95 -23.12
C PRO A 384 -8.51 -30.56 -23.26
N GLN A 385 -7.55 -29.76 -23.70
CA GLN A 385 -6.17 -30.20 -23.81
C GLN A 385 -5.64 -30.51 -22.39
N PRO A 386 -4.62 -31.37 -22.22
CA PRO A 386 -4.07 -31.70 -20.90
C PRO A 386 -3.64 -30.48 -20.06
N LEU A 387 -3.26 -29.37 -20.71
CA LEU A 387 -2.90 -28.11 -20.06
C LEU A 387 -4.11 -27.25 -19.62
N ASP A 388 -5.27 -27.38 -20.26
CA ASP A 388 -6.49 -26.72 -19.79
C ASP A 388 -6.87 -27.27 -18.41
N ALA A 389 -6.63 -28.57 -18.18
CA ALA A 389 -6.90 -29.21 -16.89
C ALA A 389 -5.96 -28.72 -15.78
N THR A 390 -4.68 -28.47 -16.05
CA THR A 390 -3.75 -27.94 -15.04
C THR A 390 -4.06 -26.49 -14.69
N VAL A 391 -4.37 -25.64 -15.67
CA VAL A 391 -4.81 -24.26 -15.43
C VAL A 391 -6.12 -24.23 -14.64
N HIS A 392 -7.07 -25.12 -15.00
CA HIS A 392 -8.35 -25.24 -14.30
C HIS A 392 -8.18 -25.61 -12.82
N ASN A 393 -7.26 -26.52 -12.50
CA ASN A 393 -6.98 -26.97 -11.13
C ASN A 393 -6.55 -25.84 -10.17
N TYR A 394 -5.85 -24.82 -10.67
CA TYR A 394 -5.40 -23.67 -9.87
C TYR A 394 -6.39 -22.49 -9.90
N THR A 395 -7.25 -22.42 -10.92
CA THR A 395 -8.19 -21.31 -11.09
C THR A 395 -9.28 -21.29 -10.01
N VAL A 396 -9.90 -22.43 -9.71
CA VAL A 396 -10.96 -22.51 -8.69
C VAL A 396 -10.44 -22.17 -7.28
N PRO A 397 -9.30 -22.69 -6.82
CA PRO A 397 -8.67 -22.26 -5.57
C PRO A 397 -8.34 -20.76 -5.54
N ALA A 398 -7.81 -20.20 -6.63
CA ALA A 398 -7.51 -18.76 -6.71
C ALA A 398 -8.77 -17.90 -6.50
N VAL A 399 -9.86 -18.24 -7.19
CA VAL A 399 -11.16 -17.55 -7.07
C VAL A 399 -11.68 -17.63 -5.64
N LYS A 400 -11.75 -18.83 -5.05
CA LYS A 400 -12.20 -19.01 -3.65
C LYS A 400 -11.33 -18.23 -2.67
N GLY A 401 -10.01 -18.24 -2.87
CA GLY A 401 -9.06 -17.51 -2.03
C GLY A 401 -9.27 -15.99 -2.08
N PHE A 402 -9.47 -15.41 -3.27
CA PHE A 402 -9.74 -13.98 -3.41
C PHE A 402 -11.08 -13.59 -2.79
N PHE A 403 -12.13 -14.41 -2.91
CA PHE A 403 -13.40 -14.14 -2.23
C PHE A 403 -13.22 -14.04 -0.70
N HIS A 404 -12.42 -14.94 -0.11
CA HIS A 404 -12.11 -14.91 1.33
C HIS A 404 -11.19 -13.73 1.70
N SER A 405 -10.20 -13.39 0.87
CA SER A 405 -9.34 -12.23 1.14
C SER A 405 -10.13 -10.92 1.05
N ILE A 406 -11.04 -10.78 0.08
CA ILE A 406 -11.87 -9.59 -0.07
C ILE A 406 -12.85 -9.46 1.11
N SER A 407 -13.49 -10.54 1.55
CA SER A 407 -14.42 -10.49 2.69
C SER A 407 -13.73 -10.12 4.01
N LEU A 408 -12.45 -10.49 4.17
CA LEU A 408 -11.64 -10.14 5.34
C LEU A 408 -10.95 -8.76 5.23
N SER A 409 -10.93 -8.14 4.05
CA SER A 409 -10.27 -6.85 3.85
C SER A 409 -11.14 -5.71 4.33
N ARG A 410 -10.55 -4.80 5.13
CA ARG A 410 -11.21 -3.58 5.61
C ARG A 410 -10.85 -2.42 4.68
N GLY A 411 -11.53 -2.31 3.55
CA GLY A 411 -11.51 -1.14 2.65
C GLY A 411 -10.39 -1.07 1.60
N ASN A 412 -9.36 -1.92 1.67
CA ASN A 412 -8.28 -1.98 0.67
C ASN A 412 -8.26 -3.34 -0.03
N SER A 413 -9.32 -3.63 -0.79
CA SER A 413 -9.53 -4.88 -1.53
C SER A 413 -9.41 -4.71 -3.06
N LEU A 414 -9.07 -3.51 -3.54
CA LEU A 414 -9.06 -3.19 -4.97
C LEU A 414 -8.17 -4.15 -5.78
N GLN A 415 -6.95 -4.40 -5.31
CA GLN A 415 -6.00 -5.27 -5.99
C GLN A 415 -6.53 -6.71 -6.13
N ASP A 416 -7.15 -7.23 -5.06
CA ASP A 416 -7.73 -8.58 -5.05
C ASP A 416 -8.97 -8.66 -5.93
N THR A 417 -9.80 -7.62 -5.89
CA THR A 417 -11.02 -7.53 -6.71
C THR A 417 -10.66 -7.46 -8.19
N LEU A 418 -9.66 -6.66 -8.59
CA LEU A 418 -9.21 -6.59 -9.99
C LEU A 418 -8.64 -7.93 -10.48
N ARG A 419 -7.87 -8.64 -9.65
CA ARG A 419 -7.36 -9.98 -9.99
C ARG A 419 -8.47 -11.00 -10.12
N LEU A 420 -9.47 -10.94 -9.24
CA LEU A 420 -10.68 -11.76 -9.34
C LEU A 420 -11.45 -11.47 -10.63
N LEU A 421 -11.58 -10.19 -11.04
CA LEU A 421 -12.20 -9.83 -12.32
C LEU A 421 -11.42 -10.39 -13.51
N THR A 422 -10.08 -10.36 -13.48
CA THR A 422 -9.26 -10.99 -14.52
C THR A 422 -9.56 -12.48 -14.64
N LEU A 423 -9.60 -13.21 -13.51
CA LEU A 423 -9.95 -14.63 -13.51
C LEU A 423 -11.37 -14.88 -14.02
N TRP A 424 -12.31 -14.04 -13.61
CA TRP A 424 -13.71 -14.15 -14.02
C TRP A 424 -13.88 -13.92 -15.54
N PHE A 425 -13.31 -12.85 -16.08
CA PHE A 425 -13.48 -12.53 -17.49
C PHE A 425 -12.76 -13.54 -18.40
N ASP A 426 -11.57 -14.01 -18.03
CA ASP A 426 -10.79 -14.96 -18.83
C ASP A 426 -11.30 -16.39 -18.71
N PHE A 427 -11.64 -16.86 -17.50
CA PHE A 427 -11.91 -18.28 -17.20
C PHE A 427 -13.33 -18.56 -16.70
N GLY A 428 -14.19 -17.55 -16.51
CA GLY A 428 -15.55 -17.73 -15.99
C GLY A 428 -16.55 -18.42 -16.93
N HIS A 429 -16.10 -18.87 -18.10
CA HIS A 429 -16.89 -19.71 -19.02
C HIS A 429 -16.80 -21.21 -18.68
N TYR A 430 -15.89 -21.61 -17.80
CA TYR A 430 -15.81 -22.97 -17.28
C TYR A 430 -16.79 -23.18 -16.12
N ASP A 431 -17.50 -24.31 -16.11
CA ASP A 431 -18.59 -24.58 -15.16
C ASP A 431 -18.16 -24.53 -13.69
N ASP A 432 -17.01 -25.09 -13.34
CA ASP A 432 -16.55 -25.11 -11.94
C ASP A 432 -16.13 -23.72 -11.44
N VAL A 433 -15.56 -22.91 -12.33
CA VAL A 433 -15.21 -21.51 -12.05
C VAL A 433 -16.49 -20.69 -11.89
N HIS A 434 -17.47 -20.90 -12.77
CA HIS A 434 -18.76 -20.24 -12.70
C HIS A 434 -19.49 -20.54 -11.38
N LYS A 435 -19.54 -21.81 -10.94
CA LYS A 435 -20.11 -22.18 -9.63
C LYS A 435 -19.40 -21.48 -8.48
N ALA A 436 -18.06 -21.47 -8.48
CA ALA A 436 -17.29 -20.79 -7.44
C ALA A 436 -17.51 -19.27 -7.43
N LEU A 437 -17.71 -18.65 -8.59
CA LEU A 437 -18.07 -17.24 -8.72
C LEU A 437 -19.47 -16.96 -8.17
N VAL A 438 -20.47 -17.76 -8.53
CA VAL A 438 -21.85 -17.60 -8.03
C VAL A 438 -21.91 -17.67 -6.50
N ASP A 439 -21.23 -18.64 -5.90
CA ASP A 439 -21.18 -18.78 -4.44
C ASP A 439 -20.42 -17.64 -3.79
N GLY A 440 -19.29 -17.22 -4.37
CA GLY A 440 -18.47 -16.13 -3.86
C GLY A 440 -19.13 -14.76 -3.96
N LEU A 441 -19.89 -14.48 -5.03
CA LEU A 441 -20.60 -13.21 -5.20
C LEU A 441 -21.61 -12.95 -4.07
N LYS A 442 -22.17 -14.01 -3.48
CA LYS A 442 -23.11 -13.91 -2.34
C LYS A 442 -22.42 -13.60 -1.01
N THR A 443 -21.12 -13.85 -0.87
CA THR A 443 -20.40 -13.66 0.40
C THR A 443 -19.77 -12.28 0.54
N ILE A 444 -19.48 -11.61 -0.58
CA ILE A 444 -18.88 -10.27 -0.59
C ILE A 444 -19.93 -9.18 -0.37
N HIS A 445 -19.62 -8.21 0.49
CA HIS A 445 -20.44 -7.01 0.67
C HIS A 445 -20.50 -6.17 -0.61
N ILE A 446 -21.67 -5.62 -0.95
CA ILE A 446 -21.90 -4.95 -2.25
C ILE A 446 -20.95 -3.77 -2.48
N ASP A 447 -20.55 -3.07 -1.41
CA ASP A 447 -19.67 -1.89 -1.46
C ASP A 447 -18.32 -2.17 -2.12
N ASN A 448 -17.82 -3.41 -2.01
CA ASN A 448 -16.54 -3.79 -2.61
C ASN A 448 -16.57 -3.71 -4.14
N TRP A 449 -17.75 -3.85 -4.75
CA TRP A 449 -17.92 -3.78 -6.20
C TRP A 449 -17.95 -2.35 -6.74
N LEU A 450 -18.20 -1.35 -5.90
CA LEU A 450 -18.31 0.05 -6.31
C LEU A 450 -17.02 0.55 -6.97
N GLN A 451 -15.86 0.14 -6.44
CA GLN A 451 -14.55 0.55 -6.96
C GLN A 451 -14.25 -0.03 -8.35
N VAL A 452 -14.94 -1.10 -8.74
CA VAL A 452 -14.69 -1.82 -10.00
C VAL A 452 -15.85 -1.74 -11.00
N ILE A 453 -16.83 -0.85 -10.77
CA ILE A 453 -17.92 -0.55 -11.71
C ILE A 453 -17.41 -0.25 -13.12
N PRO A 454 -16.36 0.59 -13.33
CA PRO A 454 -15.86 0.87 -14.67
C PRO A 454 -15.40 -0.39 -15.42
N GLN A 455 -14.74 -1.32 -14.74
CA GLN A 455 -14.26 -2.58 -15.32
C GLN A 455 -15.39 -3.55 -15.64
N LEU A 456 -16.44 -3.60 -14.80
CA LEU A 456 -17.64 -4.38 -15.06
C LEU A 456 -18.41 -3.84 -16.28
N ILE A 457 -18.59 -2.52 -16.35
CA ILE A 457 -19.31 -1.86 -17.45
C ILE A 457 -18.51 -1.93 -18.75
N ALA A 458 -17.18 -1.92 -18.72
CA ALA A 458 -16.36 -2.16 -19.90
C ALA A 458 -16.59 -3.55 -20.53
N ARG A 459 -17.16 -4.51 -19.79
CA ARG A 459 -17.43 -5.89 -20.23
C ARG A 459 -18.91 -6.26 -20.23
N ILE A 460 -19.81 -5.27 -20.18
CA ILE A 460 -21.27 -5.46 -20.16
C ILE A 460 -21.80 -6.20 -21.41
N ASP A 461 -21.11 -6.06 -22.54
CA ASP A 461 -21.38 -6.62 -23.86
C ASP A 461 -20.51 -7.85 -24.19
N THR A 462 -20.04 -8.57 -23.17
CA THR A 462 -19.23 -9.77 -23.37
C THR A 462 -20.01 -10.86 -24.14
N PRO A 463 -19.44 -11.45 -25.21
CA PRO A 463 -20.14 -12.47 -26.02
C PRO A 463 -20.34 -13.81 -25.27
N ARG A 464 -19.62 -14.03 -24.17
CA ARG A 464 -19.72 -15.20 -23.30
C ARG A 464 -20.95 -15.07 -22.40
N GLN A 465 -22.05 -15.73 -22.75
CA GLN A 465 -23.33 -15.57 -22.05
C GLN A 465 -23.28 -15.88 -20.53
N MET A 466 -22.54 -16.92 -20.11
CA MET A 466 -22.43 -17.26 -18.68
C MET A 466 -21.79 -16.13 -17.85
N VAL A 467 -20.77 -15.48 -18.41
CA VAL A 467 -20.09 -14.34 -17.77
C VAL A 467 -21.00 -13.12 -17.81
N GLY A 468 -21.59 -12.80 -18.96
CA GLY A 468 -22.49 -11.65 -19.14
C GLY A 468 -23.69 -11.68 -18.18
N ARG A 469 -24.36 -12.84 -18.02
CA ARG A 469 -25.49 -12.99 -17.09
C ARG A 469 -25.11 -12.67 -15.65
N LEU A 470 -23.93 -13.11 -15.18
CA LEU A 470 -23.46 -12.78 -13.84
C LEU A 470 -23.12 -11.29 -13.69
N ILE A 471 -22.55 -10.65 -14.72
CA ILE A 471 -22.29 -9.20 -14.71
C ILE A 471 -23.62 -8.45 -14.59
N HIS A 472 -24.62 -8.81 -15.39
CA HIS A 472 -25.93 -8.15 -15.37
C HIS A 472 -26.65 -8.35 -14.03
N GLN A 473 -26.57 -9.55 -13.45
CA GLN A 473 -27.09 -9.82 -12.11
C GLN A 473 -26.39 -8.95 -11.06
N LEU A 474 -25.06 -8.95 -11.03
CA LEU A 474 -24.27 -8.17 -10.08
C LEU A 474 -24.55 -6.67 -10.21
N LEU A 475 -24.57 -6.12 -11.43
CA LEU A 475 -24.88 -4.71 -11.66
C LEU A 475 -26.32 -4.38 -11.25
N SER A 476 -27.27 -5.29 -11.46
CA SER A 476 -28.64 -5.09 -10.99
C SER A 476 -28.71 -5.07 -9.46
N ASP A 477 -27.96 -5.93 -8.78
CA ASP A 477 -27.91 -5.99 -7.31
C ASP A 477 -27.19 -4.76 -6.71
N VAL A 478 -26.10 -4.30 -7.34
CA VAL A 478 -25.43 -3.03 -6.99
C VAL A 478 -26.41 -1.87 -7.21
N GLY A 479 -27.15 -1.88 -8.30
CA GLY A 479 -28.13 -0.84 -8.63
C GLY A 479 -29.26 -0.69 -7.63
N LYS A 480 -29.69 -1.80 -7.01
CA LYS A 480 -30.71 -1.79 -5.96
C LYS A 480 -30.24 -1.08 -4.68
N GLN A 481 -28.97 -1.22 -4.31
CA GLN A 481 -28.43 -0.65 -3.07
C GLN A 481 -27.76 0.72 -3.27
N HIS A 482 -27.07 0.90 -4.39
CA HIS A 482 -26.29 2.10 -4.73
C HIS A 482 -26.61 2.61 -6.15
N PRO A 483 -27.84 3.04 -6.45
CA PRO A 483 -28.23 3.45 -7.80
C PRO A 483 -27.41 4.66 -8.31
N GLN A 484 -27.00 5.56 -7.42
CA GLN A 484 -26.16 6.72 -7.73
C GLN A 484 -24.80 6.34 -8.33
N ALA A 485 -24.22 5.21 -7.92
CA ALA A 485 -22.91 4.79 -8.41
C ALA A 485 -22.96 4.25 -9.85
N LEU A 486 -24.12 3.75 -10.29
CA LEU A 486 -24.29 3.15 -11.62
C LEU A 486 -24.89 4.08 -12.66
N ILE A 487 -25.61 5.13 -12.24
CA ILE A 487 -26.43 5.90 -13.17
C ILE A 487 -25.61 6.56 -14.29
N TYR A 488 -24.51 7.24 -13.97
CA TYR A 488 -23.69 7.90 -14.99
C TYR A 488 -22.97 6.89 -15.90
N PRO A 489 -22.28 5.86 -15.37
CA PRO A 489 -21.66 4.85 -16.23
C PRO A 489 -22.64 4.11 -17.15
N LEU A 490 -23.86 3.80 -16.67
CA LEU A 490 -24.90 3.15 -17.48
C LEU A 490 -25.50 4.10 -18.52
N THR A 491 -25.73 5.37 -18.18
CA THR A 491 -26.25 6.38 -19.13
C THR A 491 -25.27 6.62 -20.29
N VAL A 492 -23.97 6.58 -20.01
CA VAL A 492 -22.95 6.62 -21.08
C VAL A 492 -22.99 5.34 -21.91
N ALA A 493 -23.13 4.17 -21.27
CA ALA A 493 -23.19 2.90 -21.98
C ALA A 493 -24.46 2.75 -22.86
N SER A 494 -25.60 3.34 -22.46
CA SER A 494 -26.84 3.30 -23.26
C SER A 494 -26.77 4.17 -24.53
N LYS A 495 -25.89 5.17 -24.57
CA LYS A 495 -25.65 6.01 -25.77
C LYS A 495 -24.54 5.46 -26.68
N SER A 496 -24.06 4.25 -26.42
CA SER A 496 -23.00 3.61 -27.20
C SER A 496 -23.42 3.30 -28.65
N ALA A 497 -22.48 3.42 -29.59
CA ALA A 497 -22.67 3.00 -30.99
C ALA A 497 -22.85 1.48 -31.15
N SER A 498 -22.24 0.68 -30.26
CA SER A 498 -22.45 -0.78 -30.22
C SER A 498 -23.86 -1.12 -29.72
N ALA A 499 -24.62 -1.85 -30.55
CA ALA A 499 -26.00 -2.27 -30.25
C ALA A 499 -26.06 -3.22 -29.05
N ASP A 500 -25.15 -4.17 -28.93
CA ASP A 500 -25.12 -5.13 -27.81
C ASP A 500 -24.89 -4.41 -26.47
N ARG A 501 -23.96 -3.44 -26.46
CA ARG A 501 -23.66 -2.62 -25.30
C ARG A 501 -24.82 -1.73 -24.89
N ARG A 502 -25.47 -1.09 -25.87
CA ARG A 502 -26.66 -0.26 -25.65
C ARG A 502 -27.82 -1.09 -25.10
N ASN A 503 -28.13 -2.22 -25.74
CA ASN A 503 -29.22 -3.11 -25.32
C ASN A 503 -29.00 -3.64 -23.89
N ALA A 504 -27.78 -4.05 -23.56
CA ALA A 504 -27.45 -4.53 -22.22
C ALA A 504 -27.54 -3.42 -21.16
N ALA A 505 -27.07 -2.20 -21.48
CA ALA A 505 -27.17 -1.05 -20.59
C ALA A 505 -28.62 -0.61 -20.37
N GLU A 506 -29.42 -0.56 -21.44
CA GLU A 506 -30.86 -0.26 -21.39
C GLU A 506 -31.62 -1.27 -20.54
N GLN A 507 -31.29 -2.56 -20.64
CA GLN A 507 -31.90 -3.61 -19.81
C GLN A 507 -31.66 -3.36 -18.32
N ILE A 508 -30.43 -3.02 -17.91
CA ILE A 508 -30.10 -2.73 -16.51
C ILE A 508 -30.74 -1.41 -16.06
N LEU A 509 -30.78 -0.39 -16.93
CA LEU A 509 -31.48 0.87 -16.64
C LEU A 509 -32.98 0.66 -16.45
N CYS A 510 -33.62 -0.23 -17.22
CA CYS A 510 -35.02 -0.60 -17.01
C CYS A 510 -35.24 -1.20 -15.61
N ASN A 511 -34.37 -2.11 -15.16
CA ASN A 511 -34.43 -2.65 -13.80
C ASN A 511 -34.22 -1.56 -12.74
N LEU A 512 -33.36 -0.57 -13.00
CA LEU A 512 -33.16 0.58 -12.11
C LEU A 512 -34.37 1.51 -12.06
N ARG A 513 -35.11 1.68 -13.16
CA ARG A 513 -36.33 2.51 -13.21
C ARG A 513 -37.42 1.96 -12.30
N GLU A 514 -37.51 0.64 -12.14
CA GLU A 514 -38.47 0.02 -11.20
C GLU A 514 -38.24 0.47 -9.75
N HIS A 515 -36.98 0.68 -9.36
CA HIS A 515 -36.61 1.07 -7.99
C HIS A 515 -36.44 2.58 -7.81
N SER A 516 -35.97 3.31 -8.83
CA SER A 516 -35.53 4.70 -8.70
C SER A 516 -35.81 5.52 -9.98
N LEU A 517 -37.06 5.50 -10.44
CA LEU A 517 -37.49 6.19 -11.65
C LEU A 517 -37.04 7.66 -11.70
N ALA A 518 -37.35 8.44 -10.66
CA ALA A 518 -37.03 9.87 -10.62
C ALA A 518 -35.53 10.15 -10.77
N LEU A 519 -34.67 9.32 -10.14
CA LEU A 519 -33.22 9.47 -10.26
C LEU A 519 -32.75 9.18 -11.68
N VAL A 520 -33.28 8.12 -12.31
CA VAL A 520 -32.91 7.75 -13.67
C VAL A 520 -33.32 8.84 -14.65
N GLU A 521 -34.56 9.33 -14.58
CA GLU A 521 -35.06 10.39 -15.46
C GLU A 521 -34.26 11.70 -15.30
N GLN A 522 -34.00 12.11 -14.06
CA GLN A 522 -33.21 13.31 -13.78
C GLN A 522 -31.77 13.18 -14.32
N ALA A 523 -31.11 12.06 -14.06
CA ALA A 523 -29.73 11.85 -14.50
C ALA A 523 -29.61 11.71 -16.03
N MET A 524 -30.59 11.08 -16.69
CA MET A 524 -30.65 11.02 -18.15
C MET A 524 -30.80 12.42 -18.76
N MET A 525 -31.74 13.21 -18.25
CA MET A 525 -31.93 14.60 -18.70
C MET A 525 -30.66 15.42 -18.48
N VAL A 526 -30.06 15.37 -17.28
CA VAL A 526 -28.81 16.09 -16.98
C VAL A 526 -27.68 15.64 -17.90
N SER A 527 -27.56 14.34 -18.19
CA SER A 527 -26.53 13.83 -19.10
C SER A 527 -26.72 14.34 -20.53
N GLU A 528 -27.95 14.39 -21.03
CA GLU A 528 -28.25 14.89 -22.38
C GLU A 528 -27.94 16.38 -22.49
N GLU A 529 -28.38 17.17 -21.51
CA GLU A 529 -28.17 18.61 -21.51
C GLU A 529 -26.70 18.98 -21.26
N LEU A 530 -25.95 18.22 -20.44
CA LEU A 530 -24.51 18.42 -20.30
C LEU A 530 -23.74 18.12 -21.60
N ILE A 531 -24.15 17.10 -22.37
CA ILE A 531 -23.56 16.84 -23.69
C ILE A 531 -23.86 18.00 -24.65
N ARG A 532 -25.10 18.52 -24.64
CA ARG A 532 -25.51 19.66 -25.47
C ARG A 532 -24.74 20.94 -25.12
N VAL A 533 -24.49 21.18 -23.84
CA VAL A 533 -23.73 22.36 -23.37
C VAL A 533 -22.22 22.20 -23.66
N ALA A 534 -21.70 20.98 -23.64
CA ALA A 534 -20.27 20.73 -23.86
C ALA A 534 -19.83 21.02 -25.31
N ILE A 535 -20.72 20.87 -26.29
CA ILE A 535 -20.43 21.13 -27.70
C ILE A 535 -21.63 21.84 -28.35
N LEU A 536 -21.50 23.14 -28.58
CA LEU A 536 -22.53 23.94 -29.24
C LEU A 536 -22.56 23.66 -30.75
N TRP A 537 -23.69 23.93 -31.41
CA TRP A 537 -23.80 23.79 -32.87
C TRP A 537 -22.74 24.60 -33.63
N HIS A 538 -22.38 25.78 -33.12
CA HIS A 538 -21.29 26.60 -33.70
C HIS A 538 -19.95 25.85 -33.72
N GLU A 539 -19.59 25.19 -32.61
CA GLU A 539 -18.34 24.43 -32.48
C GLU A 539 -18.37 23.17 -33.35
N LEU A 540 -19.49 22.43 -33.30
CA LEU A 540 -19.71 21.21 -34.08
C LEU A 540 -19.60 21.49 -35.58
N TRP A 541 -20.21 22.57 -36.07
CA TRP A 541 -20.13 22.98 -37.46
C TRP A 541 -18.75 23.51 -37.84
N ALA A 542 -18.05 24.25 -36.96
CA ALA A 542 -16.70 24.71 -37.26
C ALA A 542 -15.71 23.55 -37.42
N GLU A 543 -15.65 22.64 -36.44
CA GLU A 543 -14.78 21.46 -36.49
C GLU A 543 -15.16 20.55 -37.66
N GLY A 544 -16.46 20.30 -37.86
CA GLY A 544 -16.95 19.46 -38.94
C GLY A 544 -16.65 20.02 -40.33
N LEU A 545 -16.73 21.34 -40.53
CA LEU A 545 -16.39 21.99 -41.79
C LEU A 545 -14.88 22.02 -42.04
N GLU A 546 -14.08 22.21 -40.99
CA GLU A 546 -12.62 22.13 -41.07
C GLU A 546 -12.18 20.72 -41.51
N GLU A 547 -12.68 19.67 -40.86
CA GLU A 547 -12.36 18.28 -41.21
C GLU A 547 -12.89 17.89 -42.59
N ALA A 548 -14.12 18.28 -42.94
CA ALA A 548 -14.67 18.07 -44.27
C ALA A 548 -13.82 18.78 -45.35
N SER A 549 -13.29 19.98 -45.06
CA SER A 549 -12.45 20.72 -45.99
C SER A 549 -11.08 20.05 -46.20
N ARG A 550 -10.50 19.50 -45.13
CA ARG A 550 -9.26 18.70 -45.18
C ARG A 550 -9.42 17.47 -46.06
N LEU A 551 -10.53 16.74 -45.90
CA LEU A 551 -10.85 15.55 -46.70
C LEU A 551 -11.08 15.89 -48.17
N TYR A 552 -11.79 16.98 -48.46
CA TYR A 552 -12.11 17.36 -49.84
C TYR A 552 -10.93 18.03 -50.57
N PHE A 553 -10.31 19.06 -50.01
CA PHE A 553 -9.24 19.81 -50.66
C PHE A 553 -7.86 19.15 -50.53
N GLY A 554 -7.58 18.49 -49.41
CA GLY A 554 -6.32 17.80 -49.16
C GLY A 554 -6.27 16.41 -49.78
N GLU A 555 -7.21 15.54 -49.38
CA GLU A 555 -7.20 14.11 -49.75
C GLU A 555 -8.06 13.77 -50.98
N ARG A 556 -8.84 14.73 -51.51
CA ARG A 556 -9.84 14.54 -52.59
C ARG A 556 -10.86 13.42 -52.30
N ASN A 557 -11.15 13.19 -51.02
CA ASN A 557 -12.08 12.16 -50.57
C ASN A 557 -13.51 12.71 -50.40
N VAL A 558 -14.26 12.75 -51.50
CA VAL A 558 -15.64 13.26 -51.52
C VAL A 558 -16.61 12.42 -50.68
N LYS A 559 -16.42 11.10 -50.64
CA LYS A 559 -17.28 10.21 -49.83
C LYS A 559 -17.06 10.43 -48.33
N GLY A 560 -15.80 10.61 -47.91
CA GLY A 560 -15.45 10.93 -46.53
C GLY A 560 -16.01 12.28 -46.09
N MET A 561 -15.95 13.29 -46.97
CA MET A 561 -16.56 14.61 -46.72
C MET A 561 -18.07 14.50 -46.43
N PHE A 562 -18.83 13.74 -47.24
CA PHE A 562 -20.26 13.52 -46.97
C PHE A 562 -20.50 12.78 -45.66
N ALA A 563 -19.67 11.78 -45.33
CA ALA A 563 -19.79 11.06 -44.07
C ALA A 563 -19.61 11.96 -42.83
N VAL A 564 -18.87 13.07 -42.95
CA VAL A 564 -18.71 14.08 -41.89
C VAL A 564 -19.87 15.09 -41.87
N LEU A 565 -20.32 15.58 -43.04
CA LEU A 565 -21.33 16.64 -43.12
C LEU A 565 -22.78 16.13 -42.95
N ASP A 566 -23.09 14.91 -43.41
CA ASP A 566 -24.45 14.37 -43.37
C ASP A 566 -25.01 14.26 -41.93
N PRO A 567 -24.26 13.79 -40.91
CA PRO A 567 -24.72 13.79 -39.53
C PRO A 567 -25.03 15.20 -38.99
N LEU A 568 -24.23 16.21 -39.33
CA LEU A 568 -24.45 17.61 -38.88
C LEU A 568 -25.76 18.17 -39.43
N HIS A 569 -26.00 17.87 -40.70
CA HIS A 569 -27.22 18.22 -41.40
C HIS A 569 -28.46 17.49 -40.85
N GLN A 570 -28.32 16.24 -40.41
CA GLN A 570 -29.38 15.50 -39.72
C GLN A 570 -29.71 16.12 -38.36
N ILE A 571 -28.68 16.56 -37.60
CA ILE A 571 -28.89 17.25 -36.31
C ILE A 571 -29.71 18.52 -36.51
N MET A 572 -29.45 19.29 -37.56
CA MET A 572 -30.25 20.49 -37.89
C MET A 572 -31.66 20.17 -38.40
N GLU A 573 -31.85 19.07 -39.14
CA GLU A 573 -33.18 18.62 -39.59
C GLU A 573 -34.10 18.23 -38.41
N ASN A 574 -33.54 17.78 -37.29
CA ASN A 574 -34.30 17.50 -36.07
C ASN A 574 -34.92 18.75 -35.42
N GLY A 575 -34.53 19.94 -35.89
CA GLY A 575 -35.05 21.24 -35.43
C GLY A 575 -34.33 21.78 -34.20
N PRO A 576 -34.43 23.10 -33.95
CA PRO A 576 -33.76 23.75 -32.85
C PRO A 576 -34.56 23.57 -31.56
N GLN A 577 -33.90 23.19 -30.48
CA GLN A 577 -34.53 22.91 -29.19
C GLN A 577 -34.23 23.99 -28.14
N THR A 578 -33.13 24.72 -28.29
CA THR A 578 -32.69 25.78 -27.35
C THR A 578 -32.62 27.16 -28.01
N LEU A 579 -32.60 28.23 -27.21
CA LEU A 579 -32.48 29.61 -27.72
C LEU A 579 -31.19 29.83 -28.54
N ASN A 580 -30.08 29.21 -28.13
CA ASN A 580 -28.82 29.29 -28.88
C ASN A 580 -28.92 28.58 -30.24
N GLU A 581 -29.56 27.41 -30.29
CA GLU A 581 -29.81 26.67 -31.55
C GLU A 581 -30.76 27.43 -32.47
N ILE A 582 -31.81 28.06 -31.91
CA ILE A 582 -32.71 28.95 -32.67
C ILE A 582 -31.90 30.10 -33.29
N SER A 583 -31.02 30.73 -32.52
CA SER A 583 -30.18 31.82 -33.03
C SER A 583 -29.21 31.36 -34.12
N PHE A 584 -28.61 30.17 -33.98
CA PHE A 584 -27.76 29.56 -35.00
C PHE A 584 -28.54 29.31 -36.30
N GLN A 585 -29.72 28.69 -36.19
CA GLN A 585 -30.54 28.38 -37.36
C GLN A 585 -31.05 29.65 -38.06
N GLN A 586 -31.38 30.70 -37.31
CA GLN A 586 -31.74 32.00 -37.88
C GLN A 586 -30.56 32.66 -38.61
N ALA A 587 -29.34 32.53 -38.08
CA ALA A 587 -28.16 33.20 -38.63
C ALA A 587 -27.49 32.46 -39.80
N TYR A 588 -27.55 31.12 -39.82
CA TYR A 588 -26.78 30.24 -40.73
C TYR A 588 -27.61 29.14 -41.40
N GLY A 589 -28.81 28.84 -40.90
CA GLY A 589 -29.57 27.66 -41.32
C GLY A 589 -30.01 27.66 -42.77
N ARG A 590 -30.30 28.84 -43.35
CA ARG A 590 -30.65 28.97 -44.78
C ARG A 590 -29.47 28.59 -45.68
N ASP A 591 -28.30 29.15 -45.39
CA ASP A 591 -27.08 28.93 -46.18
C ASP A 591 -26.64 27.47 -46.12
N LEU A 592 -26.74 26.85 -44.93
CA LEU A 592 -26.42 25.43 -44.74
C LEU A 592 -27.41 24.51 -45.47
N MET A 593 -28.70 24.82 -45.44
CA MET A 593 -29.72 24.04 -46.17
C MET A 593 -29.51 24.13 -47.68
N GLU A 594 -29.21 25.32 -48.20
CA GLU A 594 -28.90 25.53 -49.61
C GLU A 594 -27.61 24.80 -50.02
N ALA A 595 -26.58 24.83 -49.18
CA ALA A 595 -25.35 24.06 -49.38
C ALA A 595 -25.63 22.55 -49.43
N ARG A 596 -26.55 22.04 -48.59
CA ARG A 596 -26.97 20.64 -48.61
C ARG A 596 -27.71 20.27 -49.90
N ASP A 597 -28.55 21.16 -50.42
CA ASP A 597 -29.26 20.91 -51.67
C ASP A 597 -28.30 20.85 -52.87
N TRP A 598 -27.25 21.68 -52.88
CA TRP A 598 -26.16 21.57 -53.85
C TRP A 598 -25.38 20.26 -53.69
N CYS A 599 -25.12 19.82 -52.46
CA CYS A 599 -24.53 18.51 -52.17
C CYS A 599 -25.41 17.35 -52.68
N ARG A 600 -26.72 17.39 -52.47
CA ARG A 600 -27.68 16.38 -52.98
C ARG A 600 -27.75 16.39 -54.51
N LYS A 601 -27.71 17.57 -55.14
CA LYS A 601 -27.62 17.69 -56.61
C LYS A 601 -26.35 17.04 -57.14
N TYR A 602 -25.20 17.28 -56.50
CA TYR A 602 -23.93 16.62 -56.86
C TYR A 602 -24.02 15.08 -56.77
N GLN A 603 -24.70 14.52 -55.76
CA GLN A 603 -24.88 13.07 -55.66
C GLN A 603 -25.63 12.48 -56.87
N ASN A 604 -26.50 13.26 -57.50
CA ASN A 604 -27.27 12.86 -58.68
C ASN A 604 -26.55 13.18 -60.02
N THR A 605 -25.93 14.37 -60.12
CA THR A 605 -25.32 14.87 -61.37
C THR A 605 -23.84 14.53 -61.52
N LYS A 606 -23.13 14.28 -60.40
CA LYS A 606 -21.67 14.12 -60.29
C LYS A 606 -20.87 15.27 -60.91
N ASN A 607 -21.43 16.47 -60.95
CA ASN A 607 -20.80 17.64 -61.55
C ASN A 607 -20.07 18.49 -60.49
N ASP A 608 -18.75 18.63 -60.60
CA ASP A 608 -17.92 19.37 -59.63
C ASP A 608 -18.30 20.85 -59.46
N LYS A 609 -18.98 21.44 -60.44
CA LYS A 609 -19.50 22.81 -60.34
C LYS A 609 -20.55 22.95 -59.23
N ASP A 610 -21.40 21.93 -59.05
CA ASP A 610 -22.44 21.93 -58.02
C ASP A 610 -21.80 21.87 -56.62
N LEU A 611 -20.71 21.11 -56.48
CA LEU A 611 -19.98 20.99 -55.22
C LEU A 611 -19.16 22.24 -54.89
N THR A 612 -18.66 22.94 -55.90
CA THR A 612 -17.98 24.23 -55.72
C THR A 612 -18.94 25.26 -55.12
N GLN A 613 -20.18 25.32 -55.60
CA GLN A 613 -21.22 26.21 -55.04
C GLN A 613 -21.59 25.86 -53.59
N ALA A 614 -21.63 24.58 -53.24
CA ALA A 614 -21.81 24.16 -51.85
C ALA A 614 -20.66 24.64 -50.95
N TRP A 615 -19.41 24.52 -51.41
CA TRP A 615 -18.24 24.96 -50.66
C TRP A 615 -18.15 26.47 -50.47
N ASP A 616 -18.61 27.26 -51.43
CA ASP A 616 -18.69 28.72 -51.28
C ASP A 616 -19.59 29.10 -50.08
N LEU A 617 -20.74 28.44 -49.94
CA LEU A 617 -21.66 28.63 -48.82
C LEU A 617 -21.10 28.10 -47.50
N TYR A 618 -20.54 26.90 -47.49
CA TYR A 618 -19.88 26.33 -46.30
C TYR A 618 -18.74 27.21 -45.79
N TYR A 619 -17.91 27.73 -46.69
CA TYR A 619 -16.79 28.59 -46.34
C TYR A 619 -17.25 29.97 -45.83
N HIS A 620 -18.35 30.50 -46.38
CA HIS A 620 -18.98 31.72 -45.88
C HIS A 620 -19.45 31.54 -44.43
N VAL A 621 -20.16 30.45 -44.14
CA VAL A 621 -20.64 30.11 -42.79
C VAL A 621 -19.46 29.86 -41.85
N PHE A 622 -18.48 29.06 -42.27
CA PHE A 622 -17.27 28.78 -41.49
C PHE A 622 -16.56 30.07 -41.05
N ARG A 623 -16.27 31.00 -41.97
CA ARG A 623 -15.62 32.28 -41.65
C ARG A 623 -16.41 33.11 -40.64
N ARG A 624 -17.74 33.08 -40.70
CA ARG A 624 -18.59 33.82 -39.76
C ARG A 624 -18.57 33.17 -38.38
N ILE A 625 -18.66 31.84 -38.31
CA ILE A 625 -18.57 31.08 -37.06
C ILE A 625 -17.18 31.25 -36.42
N SER A 626 -16.08 31.13 -37.18
CA SER A 626 -14.71 31.29 -36.66
C SER A 626 -14.44 32.68 -36.07
N LYS A 627 -15.19 33.71 -36.49
CA LYS A 627 -15.10 35.06 -35.89
C LYS A 627 -15.90 35.18 -34.59
N GLN A 628 -16.94 34.36 -34.40
CA GLN A 628 -17.79 34.37 -33.22
C GLN A 628 -17.28 33.45 -32.11
N LEU A 629 -16.64 32.32 -32.44
CA LEU A 629 -16.11 31.35 -31.45
C LEU A 629 -15.15 31.95 -30.40
N PRO A 630 -14.30 32.96 -30.70
CA PRO A 630 -13.42 33.57 -29.71
C PRO A 630 -14.09 34.57 -28.74
N GLN A 631 -15.35 34.95 -29.00
CA GLN A 631 -16.12 35.90 -28.21
C GLN A 631 -17.04 35.16 -27.24
#